data_AF-A0A9X1LF87-F1
#
_entry.id   AF-A0A9X1LF87-F1
#
_cell.length_a   1.000
_cell.length_b   1.000
_cell.length_c   1.000
_cell.angle_alpha   90.00
_cell.angle_beta   90.00
_cell.angle_gamma   90.00
#
_symmetry.space_group_name_H-M   'P 1'
#
loop_
_entity.id
_entity.type
_entity.pdbx_description
1 polymer ?
#
loop_
_entity_poly.entity_id
_entity_poly.type
_entity_poly.pdbx_seq_one_letter_code
_entity_poly.pdbx_strand_id
1 'polypeptide(L)'
;MRYCLYFFLSIMVPNQHRMSLLDDYQLLEIPTNATEQEAKVAFRKLARRYHPDKNPNHDTTEVFQRLQAAYENVQGAIRLGDQVVDWQPFTFTQENTHSSGAKNRYQHFSSASDKQQAAFVKERQRAYEEMKRNNAQHEKTREEAIKSARNALNEKRVKALYEKAFKASAGSQQDSSFDSQRHTEPFEPDHATATTSSIPPYQTFVDQSDQNQRTPFRLNAAKAAFRVTTYLACFAAGVYATLHWQSSTNSAQTQPLSSIPYISGLYPQYRVGAAYTLNITNLYAEPDTQSTSLQTMPALSELESIQLQGDWLTVRYQGINGWVQAKYIGYGTANQAQKTGCIGQPGLAPKHGALLGDAQGNSRLRILNQLPQHSKLTFESYDGRAPFSIYLYAKQAYAANYIPRGNYRLVLETGSLYHQACNQFLFNDTTQVILDPVDFASTEQTLTLTP
;
A
#
# COMPACT_ATOMS: atom_id res chain seq x y z
N MET A 1 46.25 -32.20 32.24
CA MET A 1 45.07 -31.62 32.92
C MET A 1 45.21 -30.11 32.98
N ARG A 2 44.59 -29.36 32.05
CA ARG A 2 44.43 -27.89 32.10
C ARG A 2 43.52 -27.44 30.94
N TYR A 3 42.29 -27.97 30.93
CA TYR A 3 41.19 -27.51 30.07
C TYR A 3 39.94 -27.52 30.94
N CYS A 4 39.71 -26.49 31.77
CA CYS A 4 38.47 -26.43 32.54
C CYS A 4 38.07 -25.05 33.09
N LEU A 5 38.58 -23.94 32.56
CA LEU A 5 38.31 -22.62 33.17
C LEU A 5 38.14 -21.48 32.14
N TYR A 6 37.27 -21.66 31.14
CA TYR A 6 36.70 -20.52 30.38
C TYR A 6 35.31 -20.86 29.82
N PHE A 7 34.41 -21.44 30.63
CA PHE A 7 33.03 -21.75 30.21
C PHE A 7 31.95 -20.97 30.94
N PHE A 8 32.29 -19.95 31.74
CA PHE A 8 31.30 -19.14 32.44
C PHE A 8 31.76 -17.68 32.52
N LEU A 9 31.53 -16.92 31.46
CA LEU A 9 31.19 -15.49 31.55
C LEU A 9 30.73 -14.98 30.17
N SER A 10 29.47 -14.56 30.10
CA SER A 10 28.87 -13.56 29.19
C SER A 10 27.48 -13.97 28.70
N ILE A 11 26.54 -13.90 29.62
CA ILE A 11 25.17 -13.45 29.31
C ILE A 11 25.24 -11.92 29.21
N MET A 12 24.58 -11.37 28.19
CA MET A 12 24.38 -9.94 27.89
C MET A 12 25.56 -9.15 27.30
N VAL A 13 25.68 -9.21 25.97
CA VAL A 13 26.00 -8.03 25.16
C VAL A 13 24.90 -7.88 24.10
N PRO A 14 23.95 -6.94 24.23
CA PRO A 14 23.13 -6.54 23.11
C PRO A 14 23.95 -5.62 22.21
N ASN A 15 23.70 -5.72 20.91
CA ASN A 15 24.18 -4.82 19.86
C ASN A 15 25.54 -5.19 19.25
N GLN A 16 25.54 -6.19 18.38
CA GLN A 16 26.49 -6.25 17.27
C GLN A 16 25.70 -6.24 15.97
N HIS A 17 26.11 -5.39 15.02
CA HIS A 17 25.60 -5.31 13.67
C HIS A 17 25.36 -6.72 13.11
N ARG A 18 24.09 -7.16 13.04
CA ARG A 18 23.73 -8.34 12.24
C ARG A 18 23.94 -7.94 10.79
N MET A 19 25.02 -8.41 10.19
CA MET A 19 25.15 -8.42 8.73
C MET A 19 24.00 -9.26 8.15
N SER A 20 23.67 -9.00 6.89
CA SER A 20 22.62 -9.79 6.25
C SER A 20 23.09 -11.24 6.10
N LEU A 21 22.15 -12.19 6.09
CA LEU A 21 22.49 -13.60 5.91
C LEU A 21 23.30 -13.83 4.61
N LEU A 22 23.03 -13.02 3.57
CA LEU A 22 23.77 -13.05 2.30
C LEU A 22 25.24 -12.64 2.47
N ASP A 23 25.51 -11.62 3.29
CA ASP A 23 26.87 -11.20 3.62
C ASP A 23 27.62 -12.30 4.39
N ASP A 24 26.93 -13.10 5.21
CA ASP A 24 27.53 -14.21 5.95
C ASP A 24 27.97 -15.36 5.00
N TYR A 25 27.15 -15.71 3.99
CA TYR A 25 27.55 -16.66 2.94
C TYR A 25 28.77 -16.15 2.14
N GLN A 26 28.75 -14.85 1.80
CA GLN A 26 29.86 -14.22 1.08
C GLN A 26 31.14 -14.16 1.92
N LEU A 27 31.04 -13.86 3.22
CA LEU A 27 32.18 -13.81 4.14
C LEU A 27 32.83 -15.20 4.31
N LEU A 28 32.01 -16.26 4.30
CA LEU A 28 32.48 -17.64 4.34
C LEU A 28 32.95 -18.18 2.97
N GLU A 29 32.87 -17.37 1.90
CA GLU A 29 33.25 -17.74 0.53
C GLU A 29 32.50 -18.99 0.01
N ILE A 30 31.21 -19.13 0.35
CA ILE A 30 30.36 -20.27 -0.04
C ILE A 30 29.10 -19.80 -0.77
N PRO A 31 28.52 -20.61 -1.69
CA PRO A 31 27.27 -20.26 -2.33
C PRO A 31 26.08 -20.36 -1.37
N THR A 32 24.98 -19.66 -1.66
CA THR A 32 23.75 -19.64 -0.83
C THR A 32 23.03 -21.00 -0.75
N ASN A 33 23.37 -21.93 -1.64
CA ASN A 33 22.88 -23.31 -1.64
C ASN A 33 23.84 -24.31 -0.97
N ALA A 34 24.87 -23.83 -0.28
CA ALA A 34 25.88 -24.68 0.34
C ALA A 34 25.31 -25.58 1.44
N THR A 35 25.84 -26.80 1.52
CA THR A 35 25.49 -27.76 2.57
C THR A 35 26.20 -27.45 3.89
N GLU A 36 25.69 -27.97 5.02
CA GLU A 36 26.33 -27.80 6.34
C GLU A 36 27.80 -28.29 6.34
N GLN A 37 28.10 -29.33 5.57
CA GLN A 37 29.45 -29.86 5.43
C GLN A 37 30.39 -28.86 4.74
N GLU A 38 29.93 -28.22 3.67
CA GLU A 38 30.69 -27.22 2.92
C GLU A 38 30.93 -25.97 3.78
N ALA A 39 29.91 -25.48 4.48
CA ALA A 39 30.04 -24.35 5.40
C ALA A 39 31.09 -24.62 6.50
N LYS A 40 31.10 -25.85 7.05
CA LYS A 40 32.08 -26.28 8.07
C LYS A 40 33.50 -26.35 7.52
N VAL A 41 33.67 -26.83 6.29
CA VAL A 41 34.99 -26.91 5.64
C VAL A 41 35.52 -25.50 5.35
N ALA A 42 34.68 -24.62 4.83
CA ALA A 42 35.02 -23.23 4.53
C ALA A 42 35.41 -22.46 5.79
N PHE A 43 34.61 -22.55 6.86
CA PHE A 43 34.94 -21.95 8.15
C PHE A 43 36.30 -22.44 8.67
N ARG A 44 36.56 -23.76 8.66
CA ARG A 44 37.86 -24.32 9.10
C ARG A 44 39.05 -23.84 8.26
N LYS A 45 38.84 -23.53 6.98
CA LYS A 45 39.87 -22.98 6.10
C LYS A 45 40.17 -21.53 6.47
N LEU A 46 39.14 -20.70 6.63
CA LEU A 46 39.27 -19.27 6.97
C LEU A 46 39.74 -19.05 8.42
N ALA A 47 39.22 -19.82 9.38
CA ALA A 47 39.62 -19.78 10.78
C ALA A 47 41.11 -20.09 10.97
N ARG A 48 41.67 -21.03 10.20
CA ARG A 48 43.12 -21.32 10.24
C ARG A 48 43.96 -20.19 9.63
N ARG A 49 43.41 -19.43 8.69
CA ARG A 49 44.08 -18.30 8.04
C ARG A 49 44.12 -17.07 8.94
N TYR A 50 43.03 -16.80 9.65
CA TYR A 50 42.86 -15.60 10.49
C TYR A 50 42.98 -15.88 12.00
N HIS A 51 43.54 -17.03 12.39
CA HIS A 51 43.73 -17.36 13.81
C HIS A 51 44.75 -16.38 14.44
N PRO A 52 44.48 -15.78 15.61
CA PRO A 52 45.37 -14.81 16.24
C PRO A 52 46.75 -15.40 16.58
N ASP A 53 46.80 -16.66 17.01
CA ASP A 53 48.06 -17.38 17.29
C ASP A 53 48.98 -17.53 16.07
N LYS A 54 48.42 -17.57 14.86
CA LYS A 54 49.19 -17.69 13.62
C LYS A 54 49.54 -16.34 12.99
N ASN A 55 48.94 -15.26 13.47
CA ASN A 55 49.13 -13.90 12.97
C ASN A 55 49.50 -12.94 14.11
N PRO A 56 50.62 -13.15 14.83
CA PRO A 56 50.98 -12.32 15.98
C PRO A 56 51.28 -10.85 15.62
N ASN A 57 51.52 -10.54 14.34
CA ASN A 57 51.86 -9.20 13.86
C ASN A 57 50.65 -8.42 13.31
N HIS A 58 49.46 -9.03 13.25
CA HIS A 58 48.24 -8.40 12.71
C HIS A 58 47.06 -8.68 13.63
N ASP A 59 46.27 -7.66 13.96
CA ASP A 59 45.06 -7.87 14.74
C ASP A 59 43.97 -8.51 13.86
N THR A 60 43.89 -9.84 13.90
CA THR A 60 42.87 -10.62 13.21
C THR A 60 41.69 -10.99 14.11
N THR A 61 41.63 -10.45 15.32
CA THR A 61 40.64 -10.80 16.35
C THR A 61 39.23 -10.49 15.88
N GLU A 62 39.00 -9.30 15.33
CA GLU A 62 37.69 -8.91 14.80
C GLU A 62 37.25 -9.78 13.62
N VAL A 63 38.17 -10.07 12.69
CA VAL A 63 37.87 -10.90 11.51
C VAL A 63 37.50 -12.32 11.93
N PHE A 64 38.22 -12.86 12.92
CA PHE A 64 37.94 -14.18 13.47
C PHE A 64 36.57 -14.23 14.16
N GLN A 65 36.24 -13.23 14.97
CA GLN A 65 34.92 -13.11 15.61
C GLN A 65 33.79 -13.02 14.57
N ARG A 66 33.97 -12.24 13.51
CA ARG A 66 32.99 -12.13 12.41
C ARG A 66 32.82 -13.45 11.66
N LEU A 67 33.91 -14.17 11.38
CA LEU A 67 33.85 -15.49 10.75
C LEU A 67 33.10 -16.51 11.61
N GLN A 68 33.29 -16.46 12.93
CA GLN A 68 32.58 -17.34 13.85
C GLN A 68 31.08 -17.03 13.89
N ALA A 69 30.71 -15.75 14.00
CA ALA A 69 29.32 -15.32 13.96
C ALA A 69 28.62 -15.70 12.65
N ALA A 70 29.28 -15.48 11.50
CA ALA A 70 28.75 -15.85 10.19
C ALA A 70 28.53 -17.36 10.06
N TYR A 71 29.46 -18.18 10.57
CA TYR A 71 29.30 -19.64 10.57
C TYR A 71 28.10 -20.10 11.40
N GLU A 72 27.91 -19.53 12.59
CA GLU A 72 26.76 -19.85 13.45
C GLU A 72 25.42 -19.46 12.79
N ASN A 73 25.37 -18.29 12.15
CA ASN A 73 24.19 -17.81 11.42
C ASN A 73 23.85 -18.71 10.22
N VAL A 74 24.83 -19.00 9.36
CA VAL A 74 24.64 -19.85 8.17
C VAL A 74 24.24 -21.27 8.58
N GLN A 75 24.87 -21.83 9.60
CA GLN A 75 24.51 -23.14 10.12
C GLN A 75 23.08 -23.18 10.67
N GLY A 76 22.66 -22.11 11.36
CA GLY A 76 21.28 -21.94 11.81
C GLY A 76 20.28 -21.89 10.64
N ALA A 77 20.57 -21.10 9.61
CA ALA A 77 19.71 -20.95 8.44
C ALA A 77 19.57 -22.25 7.63
N ILE A 78 20.67 -22.98 7.42
CA ILE A 78 20.65 -24.28 6.71
C ILE A 78 19.76 -25.29 7.45
N ARG A 79 19.81 -25.34 8.80
CA ARG A 79 18.98 -26.25 9.61
C ARG A 79 17.49 -25.91 9.56
N LEU A 80 17.16 -24.63 9.45
CA LEU A 80 15.78 -24.15 9.39
C LEU A 80 15.18 -24.25 7.98
N GLY A 81 16.00 -24.56 6.96
CA GLY A 81 15.55 -24.61 5.57
C GLY A 81 15.19 -23.23 5.00
N ASP A 82 15.74 -22.15 5.55
CA ASP A 82 15.43 -20.80 5.11
C ASP A 82 16.07 -20.56 3.73
N GLN A 83 15.23 -20.38 2.70
CA GLN A 83 15.71 -20.14 1.34
C GLN A 83 16.14 -18.69 1.20
N VAL A 84 17.44 -18.47 1.03
CA VAL A 84 18.01 -17.15 0.71
C VAL A 84 17.63 -16.82 -0.72
N VAL A 85 16.61 -15.99 -0.91
CA VAL A 85 16.26 -15.47 -2.23
C VAL A 85 17.32 -14.45 -2.61
N ASP A 86 18.12 -14.76 -3.63
CA ASP A 86 19.07 -13.82 -4.21
C ASP A 86 18.34 -12.52 -4.61
N TRP A 87 18.92 -11.37 -4.24
CA TRP A 87 18.40 -10.08 -4.66
C TRP A 87 18.43 -9.99 -6.19
N GLN A 88 17.25 -10.04 -6.81
CA GLN A 88 17.10 -9.79 -8.24
C GLN A 88 17.12 -8.26 -8.45
N PRO A 89 17.97 -7.73 -9.34
CA PRO A 89 17.89 -6.32 -9.71
C PRO A 89 16.52 -5.98 -10.29
N PHE A 90 16.03 -4.77 -10.03
CA PHE A 90 14.76 -4.25 -10.54
C PHE A 90 14.64 -4.50 -12.05
N THR A 91 13.80 -5.44 -12.46
CA THR A 91 13.37 -5.57 -13.85
C THR A 91 12.11 -4.74 -14.03
N PHE A 92 12.22 -3.58 -14.68
CA PHE A 92 11.04 -2.94 -15.24
C PHE A 92 10.42 -3.89 -16.26
N THR A 93 9.10 -4.09 -16.20
CA THR A 93 8.39 -4.87 -17.21
C THR A 93 8.65 -4.24 -18.58
N GLN A 94 9.36 -4.97 -19.44
CA GLN A 94 9.31 -4.71 -20.88
C GLN A 94 7.90 -5.10 -21.35
N GLU A 95 7.28 -4.21 -22.12
CA GLU A 95 5.91 -4.35 -22.60
C GLU A 95 5.68 -5.70 -23.31
N ASN A 96 4.69 -6.43 -22.81
CA ASN A 96 4.04 -7.52 -23.54
C ASN A 96 2.96 -6.94 -24.47
N THR A 97 3.34 -6.45 -25.65
CA THR A 97 2.42 -6.36 -26.78
C THR A 97 2.15 -7.77 -27.30
N HIS A 98 1.00 -8.34 -26.95
CA HIS A 98 0.61 -9.70 -27.31
C HIS A 98 0.33 -9.82 -28.83
N SER A 99 0.95 -10.81 -29.47
CA SER A 99 0.34 -11.51 -30.61
C SER A 99 0.89 -12.92 -30.72
N SER A 100 -0.02 -13.89 -30.62
CA SER A 100 0.20 -15.32 -30.67
C SER A 100 0.51 -15.83 -32.09
N GLY A 101 1.54 -16.65 -32.19
CA GLY A 101 1.58 -17.84 -33.05
C GLY A 101 1.72 -17.64 -34.56
N ALA A 102 2.96 -17.57 -35.06
CA ALA A 102 3.38 -18.28 -36.27
C ALA A 102 4.91 -18.28 -36.39
N LYS A 103 5.46 -19.45 -36.71
CA LYS A 103 6.86 -19.63 -37.13
C LYS A 103 7.17 -18.79 -38.39
N ASN A 104 8.46 -18.49 -38.56
CA ASN A 104 9.15 -17.79 -39.67
C ASN A 104 9.30 -16.29 -39.40
N ARG A 105 10.44 -15.65 -39.68
CA ARG A 105 11.73 -16.02 -40.28
C ARG A 105 12.50 -14.70 -40.25
N TYR A 106 13.79 -14.75 -39.95
CA TYR A 106 14.68 -13.60 -40.14
C TYR A 106 14.42 -12.99 -41.53
N GLN A 107 13.89 -11.76 -41.57
CA GLN A 107 14.08 -10.75 -42.63
C GLN A 107 12.99 -9.67 -42.48
N HIS A 108 13.39 -8.45 -42.10
CA HIS A 108 13.14 -7.27 -42.92
C HIS A 108 14.02 -6.08 -42.48
N PHE A 109 15.08 -5.92 -43.25
CA PHE A 109 15.74 -4.69 -43.70
C PHE A 109 15.05 -3.36 -43.30
N SER A 110 15.65 -2.60 -42.38
CA SER A 110 15.31 -1.19 -42.16
C SER A 110 16.02 -0.33 -43.22
N SER A 111 15.28 0.19 -44.19
CA SER A 111 15.77 1.19 -45.15
C SER A 111 15.71 2.61 -44.56
N ALA A 112 16.29 2.82 -43.39
CA ALA A 112 16.56 4.17 -42.90
C ALA A 112 17.98 4.55 -43.35
N SER A 113 18.12 5.65 -44.08
CA SER A 113 19.44 6.15 -44.47
C SER A 113 20.23 6.55 -43.22
N ASP A 114 21.52 6.23 -43.14
CA ASP A 114 22.42 6.57 -42.02
C ASP A 114 22.31 8.03 -41.55
N LYS A 115 21.97 8.96 -42.46
CA LYS A 115 21.75 10.38 -42.13
C LYS A 115 20.50 10.61 -41.26
N GLN A 116 19.44 9.85 -41.44
CA GLN A 116 18.22 9.93 -40.64
C GLN A 116 18.44 9.34 -39.24
N GLN A 117 19.21 8.25 -39.14
CA GLN A 117 19.63 7.69 -37.84
C GLN A 117 20.56 8.65 -37.08
N ALA A 118 21.51 9.28 -37.76
CA ALA A 118 22.39 10.28 -37.13
C ALA A 118 21.62 11.54 -36.66
N ALA A 119 20.63 12.00 -37.43
CA ALA A 119 19.79 13.13 -37.05
C ALA A 119 18.99 12.85 -35.77
N PHE A 120 18.39 11.66 -35.67
CA PHE A 120 17.63 11.23 -34.50
C PHE A 120 18.49 11.12 -33.23
N VAL A 121 19.71 10.57 -33.35
CA VAL A 121 20.66 10.48 -32.21
C VAL A 121 21.06 11.89 -31.74
N LYS A 122 21.34 12.79 -32.67
CA LYS A 122 21.74 14.18 -32.39
C LYS A 122 20.62 14.98 -31.72
N GLU A 123 19.38 14.76 -32.11
CA GLU A 123 18.22 15.43 -31.53
C GLU A 123 17.99 15.01 -30.07
N ARG A 124 18.11 13.71 -29.76
CA ARG A 124 18.07 13.24 -28.37
C ARG A 124 19.19 13.83 -27.50
N GLN A 125 20.40 13.94 -28.02
CA GLN A 125 21.52 14.52 -27.26
C GLN A 125 21.27 16.00 -26.92
N ARG A 126 20.72 16.77 -27.85
CA ARG A 126 20.33 18.16 -27.60
C ARG A 126 19.26 18.29 -26.51
N ALA A 127 18.24 17.43 -26.55
CA ALA A 127 17.19 17.42 -25.53
C ALA A 127 17.76 17.10 -24.13
N TYR A 128 18.71 16.17 -24.04
CA TYR A 128 19.37 15.83 -22.77
C TYR A 128 20.21 16.99 -22.23
N GLU A 129 20.97 17.69 -23.08
CA GLU A 129 21.76 18.85 -22.69
C GLU A 129 20.90 20.06 -22.30
N GLU A 130 19.76 20.25 -22.95
CA GLU A 130 18.78 21.28 -22.59
C GLU A 130 18.14 21.01 -21.23
N MET A 131 17.69 19.78 -20.98
CA MET A 131 17.18 19.38 -19.66
C MET A 131 18.22 19.61 -18.56
N LYS A 132 19.49 19.27 -18.82
CA LYS A 132 20.61 19.48 -17.89
C LYS A 132 20.83 20.97 -17.58
N ARG A 133 20.71 21.85 -18.58
CA ARG A 133 20.85 23.31 -18.40
C ARG A 133 19.69 23.91 -17.61
N ASN A 134 18.46 23.51 -17.90
CA ASN A 134 17.28 23.99 -17.18
C ASN A 134 17.32 23.56 -15.70
N ASN A 135 17.73 22.31 -15.43
CA ASN A 135 17.87 21.83 -14.05
C ASN A 135 18.90 22.65 -13.24
N ALA A 136 20.05 22.97 -13.85
CA ALA A 136 21.07 23.82 -13.22
C ALA A 136 20.59 25.25 -12.95
N GLN A 137 19.72 25.82 -13.81
CA GLN A 137 19.10 27.13 -13.56
C GLN A 137 18.11 27.08 -12.39
N HIS A 138 17.30 26.03 -12.29
CA HIS A 138 16.38 25.85 -11.17
C HIS A 138 17.12 25.67 -9.84
N GLU A 139 18.26 24.99 -9.85
CA GLU A 139 19.09 24.81 -8.65
C GLU A 139 19.71 26.14 -8.19
N LYS A 140 20.26 26.95 -9.11
CA LYS A 140 20.79 28.29 -8.80
C LYS A 140 19.74 29.24 -8.23
N THR A 141 18.55 29.28 -8.85
CA THR A 141 17.46 30.15 -8.36
C THR A 141 16.98 29.74 -6.97
N ARG A 142 16.96 28.43 -6.68
CA ARG A 142 16.67 27.89 -5.34
C ARG A 142 17.72 28.32 -4.31
N GLU A 143 19.01 28.24 -4.66
CA GLU A 143 20.10 28.64 -3.77
C GLU A 143 20.09 30.14 -3.46
N GLU A 144 19.84 30.97 -4.47
CA GLU A 144 19.72 32.43 -4.32
C GLU A 144 18.55 32.82 -3.40
N ALA A 145 17.41 32.15 -3.53
CA ALA A 145 16.25 32.33 -2.65
C ALA A 145 16.56 31.93 -1.20
N ILE A 146 17.33 30.84 -0.98
CA ILE A 146 17.74 30.43 0.37
C ILE A 146 18.71 31.47 0.97
N LYS A 147 19.64 32.00 0.17
CA LYS A 147 20.61 33.01 0.62
C LYS A 147 19.91 34.32 1.00
N SER A 148 18.96 34.80 0.19
CA SER A 148 18.21 36.02 0.49
C SER A 148 17.35 35.87 1.75
N ALA A 149 16.71 34.70 1.94
CA ALA A 149 15.96 34.39 3.16
C ALA A 149 16.84 34.41 4.42
N ARG A 150 18.07 33.84 4.34
CA ARG A 150 19.04 33.88 5.45
C ARG A 150 19.49 35.30 5.78
N ASN A 151 19.76 36.11 4.77
CA ASN A 151 20.17 37.50 4.96
C ASN A 151 19.06 38.32 5.62
N ALA A 152 17.81 38.18 5.17
CA ALA A 152 16.66 38.84 5.78
C ALA A 152 16.44 38.41 7.24
N LEU A 153 16.65 37.14 7.56
CA LEU A 153 16.54 36.62 8.93
C LEU A 153 17.65 37.20 9.83
N ASN A 154 18.90 37.27 9.33
CA ASN A 154 20.00 37.89 10.06
C ASN A 154 19.76 39.38 10.31
N GLU A 155 19.27 40.12 9.31
CA GLU A 155 18.93 41.53 9.49
C GLU A 155 17.86 41.74 10.57
N LYS A 156 16.81 40.90 10.57
CA LYS A 156 15.78 40.91 11.64
C LYS A 156 16.37 40.61 13.02
N ARG A 157 17.29 39.64 13.12
CA ARG A 157 17.96 39.29 14.39
C ARG A 157 18.81 40.44 14.91
N VAL A 158 19.58 41.10 14.04
CA VAL A 158 20.42 42.24 14.42
C VAL A 158 19.57 43.42 14.87
N LYS A 159 18.49 43.74 14.16
CA LYS A 159 17.54 44.79 14.55
C LYS A 159 16.92 44.51 15.93
N ALA A 160 16.48 43.27 16.17
CA ALA A 160 15.93 42.87 17.46
C ALA A 160 16.98 42.94 18.60
N LEU A 161 18.24 42.62 18.31
CA LEU A 161 19.34 42.73 19.28
C LEU A 161 19.63 44.21 19.62
N TYR A 162 19.66 45.08 18.61
CA TYR A 162 19.87 46.51 18.80
C TYR A 162 18.74 47.16 19.60
N GLU A 163 17.48 46.79 19.32
CA GLU A 163 16.32 47.25 20.09
C GLU A 163 16.39 46.83 21.56
N LYS A 164 16.80 45.58 21.82
CA LYS A 164 17.02 45.08 23.20
C LYS A 164 18.14 45.84 23.90
N ALA A 165 19.25 46.11 23.22
CA ALA A 165 20.36 46.88 23.77
C ALA A 165 19.96 48.32 24.09
N PHE A 166 19.20 48.97 23.20
CA PHE A 166 18.68 50.32 23.40
C PHE A 166 17.72 50.40 24.60
N LYS A 167 16.81 49.44 24.74
CA LYS A 167 15.93 49.32 25.91
C LYS A 167 16.69 49.07 27.20
N ALA A 168 17.77 48.28 27.15
CA ALA A 168 18.64 48.04 28.30
C ALA A 168 19.44 49.29 28.71
N SER A 169 19.90 50.11 27.75
CA SER A 169 20.61 51.36 28.05
C SER A 169 19.70 52.49 28.52
N ALA A 170 18.43 52.52 28.09
CA ALA A 170 17.43 53.47 28.58
C ALA A 170 16.96 53.15 30.01
N GLY A 171 17.26 51.96 30.53
CA GLY A 171 16.87 51.47 31.84
C GLY A 171 17.87 51.74 32.98
N SER A 172 18.77 52.73 32.85
CA SER A 172 19.71 53.08 33.92
C SER A 172 19.43 54.46 34.52
N GLN A 173 18.38 54.58 35.33
CA GLN A 173 18.32 55.50 36.47
C GLN A 173 17.25 55.06 37.50
N GLN A 174 17.76 54.32 38.49
CA GLN A 174 17.37 54.16 39.90
C GLN A 174 15.93 53.84 40.37
N ASP A 175 15.91 52.79 41.18
CA ASP A 175 14.88 52.25 42.07
C ASP A 175 14.39 53.20 43.19
N SER A 176 13.18 52.85 43.67
CA SER A 176 12.66 52.90 45.05
C SER A 176 11.76 54.07 45.50
N SER A 177 10.71 53.67 46.24
CA SER A 177 9.97 54.38 47.30
C SER A 177 8.47 54.59 47.08
N PHE A 178 7.71 53.68 47.68
CA PHE A 178 6.62 53.93 48.63
C PHE A 178 6.43 55.41 49.07
N ASP A 179 5.24 56.00 48.84
CA ASP A 179 4.35 56.63 49.86
C ASP A 179 3.10 57.25 49.18
N SER A 180 2.07 57.50 49.99
CA SER A 180 0.67 57.79 49.70
C SER A 180 0.28 59.28 49.84
N GLN A 181 -0.98 59.58 49.46
CA GLN A 181 -1.80 60.78 49.76
C GLN A 181 -1.54 62.06 48.94
N ARG A 182 -2.49 62.96 48.62
CA ARG A 182 -3.97 63.05 48.69
C ARG A 182 -4.38 64.45 48.14
N HIS A 183 -5.52 64.55 47.44
CA HIS A 183 -6.37 65.74 47.12
C HIS A 183 -5.74 66.98 46.42
N THR A 184 -6.40 67.65 45.44
CA THR A 184 -7.68 68.37 45.59
C THR A 184 -8.26 68.76 44.20
N GLU A 185 -9.57 68.62 44.04
CA GLU A 185 -10.48 69.25 43.03
C GLU A 185 -10.61 70.79 43.26
N PRO A 186 -11.36 71.62 42.49
CA PRO A 186 -12.30 71.35 41.38
C PRO A 186 -12.20 72.28 40.16
N PHE A 187 -12.93 71.99 39.07
CA PHE A 187 -13.88 72.90 38.36
C PHE A 187 -14.28 72.33 36.97
N GLU A 188 -15.59 72.14 36.77
CA GLU A 188 -16.32 71.90 35.50
C GLU A 188 -16.71 73.26 34.83
N PRO A 189 -17.33 73.33 33.62
CA PRO A 189 -17.52 72.34 32.55
C PRO A 189 -17.30 72.91 31.11
N ASP A 190 -17.59 72.06 30.11
CA ASP A 190 -18.24 72.36 28.81
C ASP A 190 -17.54 72.05 27.47
N HIS A 191 -18.34 71.36 26.64
CA HIS A 191 -18.38 71.25 25.17
C HIS A 191 -17.43 70.33 24.38
N ALA A 192 -18.01 69.18 24.02
CA ALA A 192 -18.18 68.63 22.66
C ALA A 192 -17.09 68.83 21.59
N THR A 193 -16.54 67.72 21.07
CA THR A 193 -16.82 67.21 19.70
C THR A 193 -16.10 65.89 19.42
N ALA A 194 -16.70 65.11 18.51
CA ALA A 194 -16.49 63.70 18.22
C ALA A 194 -15.17 63.37 17.49
N THR A 195 -14.69 62.12 17.60
CA THR A 195 -14.82 61.11 16.50
C THR A 195 -14.17 59.75 16.84
N THR A 196 -15.04 58.73 16.91
CA THR A 196 -14.92 57.35 16.40
C THR A 196 -13.73 56.44 16.77
N SER A 197 -14.03 55.52 17.68
CA SER A 197 -13.59 54.12 17.61
C SER A 197 -14.81 53.21 17.77
N SER A 198 -15.11 52.34 16.80
CA SER A 198 -16.06 51.25 17.03
C SER A 198 -15.80 50.06 16.11
N ILE A 199 -15.58 48.90 16.73
CA ILE A 199 -16.15 47.63 16.27
C ILE A 199 -16.75 46.99 17.53
N PRO A 200 -18.04 46.62 17.50
CA PRO A 200 -18.50 45.49 18.28
C PRO A 200 -19.31 44.49 17.43
N PRO A 201 -19.54 43.26 17.96
CA PRO A 201 -19.95 42.10 17.19
C PRO A 201 -21.47 41.85 17.18
N TYR A 202 -21.87 41.08 16.15
CA TYR A 202 -22.96 40.12 16.03
C TYR A 202 -24.35 40.46 16.61
N GLN A 203 -25.31 40.82 15.74
CA GLN A 203 -26.73 40.82 16.04
C GLN A 203 -27.42 39.58 15.42
N THR A 204 -28.07 38.82 16.30
CA THR A 204 -29.17 37.90 16.04
C THR A 204 -30.41 38.66 15.57
N PHE A 205 -30.99 38.27 14.43
CA PHE A 205 -32.28 38.79 13.99
C PHE A 205 -33.42 38.10 14.74
N VAL A 206 -34.03 38.83 15.66
CA VAL A 206 -35.39 38.60 16.16
C VAL A 206 -36.23 39.73 15.58
N ASP A 207 -37.17 39.42 14.69
CA ASP A 207 -38.18 40.38 14.22
C ASP A 207 -39.45 40.22 15.07
N GLN A 208 -39.77 41.29 15.82
CA GLN A 208 -41.06 41.51 16.48
C GLN A 208 -41.87 42.54 15.67
N SER A 209 -43.11 42.16 15.34
CA SER A 209 -44.35 42.98 15.34
C SER A 209 -44.20 44.51 15.33
N ASP A 210 -44.79 45.29 14.44
CA ASP A 210 -46.20 45.37 14.04
C ASP A 210 -46.35 46.31 12.83
N GLN A 211 -47.34 46.09 11.97
CA GLN A 211 -48.43 47.06 11.72
C GLN A 211 -49.44 46.58 10.66
N ASN A 212 -50.66 46.42 11.17
CA ASN A 212 -51.98 46.38 10.56
C ASN A 212 -52.12 47.02 9.15
N GLN A 213 -52.19 46.19 8.10
CA GLN A 213 -52.91 46.50 6.85
C GLN A 213 -53.68 45.26 6.37
N ARG A 214 -55.02 45.36 6.39
CA ARG A 214 -55.93 44.35 5.84
C ARG A 214 -55.91 44.42 4.31
N THR A 215 -55.63 43.29 3.63
CA THR A 215 -56.23 42.77 2.36
C THR A 215 -55.35 41.66 1.74
N PRO A 216 -55.86 40.86 0.78
CA PRO A 216 -56.78 39.74 0.92
C PRO A 216 -56.05 38.37 1.02
N PHE A 217 -56.67 37.43 1.73
CA PHE A 217 -56.18 36.10 2.15
C PHE A 217 -55.80 35.09 1.03
N ARG A 218 -55.62 35.49 -0.23
CA ARG A 218 -55.40 34.56 -1.37
C ARG A 218 -54.03 34.64 -2.07
N LEU A 219 -53.19 35.64 -1.78
CA LEU A 219 -51.87 35.77 -2.41
C LEU A 219 -50.75 35.01 -1.66
N ASN A 220 -50.88 34.87 -0.35
CA ASN A 220 -49.88 34.17 0.48
C ASN A 220 -49.95 32.65 0.30
N ALA A 221 -51.14 32.10 0.11
CA ALA A 221 -51.33 30.67 -0.18
C ALA A 221 -50.71 30.27 -1.52
N ALA A 222 -50.85 31.11 -2.55
CA ALA A 222 -50.24 30.85 -3.86
C ALA A 222 -48.71 30.92 -3.82
N LYS A 223 -48.14 31.92 -3.12
CA LYS A 223 -46.68 32.02 -2.92
C LYS A 223 -46.13 30.87 -2.06
N ALA A 224 -46.86 30.46 -1.02
CA ALA A 224 -46.50 29.31 -0.21
C ALA A 224 -46.57 28.01 -1.02
N ALA A 225 -47.64 27.82 -1.81
CA ALA A 225 -47.78 26.68 -2.70
C ALA A 225 -46.65 26.61 -3.72
N PHE A 226 -46.25 27.74 -4.33
CA PHE A 226 -45.15 27.77 -5.29
C PHE A 226 -43.78 27.41 -4.67
N ARG A 227 -43.55 27.85 -3.43
CA ARG A 227 -42.35 27.45 -2.68
C ARG A 227 -42.37 25.96 -2.39
N VAL A 228 -43.49 25.44 -1.87
CA VAL A 228 -43.66 24.02 -1.54
C VAL A 228 -43.51 23.15 -2.77
N THR A 229 -44.10 23.50 -3.92
CA THR A 229 -43.97 22.73 -5.16
C THR A 229 -42.54 22.73 -5.69
N THR A 230 -41.82 23.86 -5.58
CA THR A 230 -40.40 23.94 -5.97
C THR A 230 -39.54 23.02 -5.09
N TYR A 231 -39.75 23.04 -3.77
CA TYR A 231 -39.04 22.14 -2.86
C TYR A 231 -39.38 20.66 -3.11
N LEU A 232 -40.65 20.34 -3.37
CA LEU A 232 -41.08 18.98 -3.71
C LEU A 232 -40.47 18.50 -5.02
N ALA A 233 -40.40 19.36 -6.04
CA ALA A 233 -39.77 19.04 -7.31
C ALA A 233 -38.26 18.82 -7.17
N CYS A 234 -37.56 19.67 -6.41
CA CYS A 234 -36.14 19.49 -6.12
C CYS A 234 -35.88 18.21 -5.29
N PHE A 235 -36.72 17.91 -4.30
CA PHE A 235 -36.62 16.69 -3.51
C PHE A 235 -36.87 15.45 -4.36
N ALA A 236 -37.91 15.45 -5.20
CA ALA A 236 -38.20 14.36 -6.12
C ALA A 236 -37.08 14.15 -7.15
N ALA A 237 -36.48 15.22 -7.67
CA ALA A 237 -35.32 15.14 -8.56
C ALA A 237 -34.09 14.58 -7.82
N GLY A 238 -33.89 14.95 -6.55
CA GLY A 238 -32.83 14.37 -5.70
C GLY A 238 -33.01 12.87 -5.47
N VAL A 239 -34.23 12.43 -5.13
CA VAL A 239 -34.57 11.01 -4.96
C VAL A 239 -34.45 10.24 -6.28
N TYR A 240 -34.86 10.85 -7.40
CA TYR A 240 -34.70 10.23 -8.71
C TYR A 240 -33.22 10.09 -9.10
N ALA A 241 -32.40 11.10 -8.82
CA ALA A 241 -30.97 11.05 -9.08
C ALA A 241 -30.26 9.98 -8.24
N THR A 242 -30.63 9.82 -6.95
CA THR A 242 -30.08 8.75 -6.11
C THR A 242 -30.53 7.37 -6.57
N LEU A 243 -31.80 7.19 -6.93
CA LEU A 243 -32.31 5.92 -7.49
C LEU A 243 -31.69 5.59 -8.85
N HIS A 244 -31.44 6.60 -9.69
CA HIS A 244 -30.79 6.43 -10.99
C HIS A 244 -29.29 6.10 -10.85
N TRP A 245 -28.61 6.72 -9.88
CA TRP A 245 -27.24 6.31 -9.53
C TRP A 245 -27.21 4.89 -8.93
N GLN A 246 -28.21 4.52 -8.15
CA GLN A 246 -28.34 3.16 -7.59
C GLN A 246 -28.71 2.11 -8.66
N SER A 247 -29.43 2.48 -9.72
CA SER A 247 -29.71 1.57 -10.84
C SER A 247 -28.52 1.43 -11.80
N SER A 248 -27.73 2.51 -11.99
CA SER A 248 -26.52 2.47 -12.82
C SER A 248 -25.35 1.76 -12.14
N THR A 249 -25.25 1.75 -10.80
CA THR A 249 -24.31 0.86 -10.08
C THR A 249 -24.72 -0.60 -10.12
N ASN A 250 -26.02 -0.90 -10.17
CA ASN A 250 -26.54 -2.25 -10.42
C ASN A 250 -26.41 -2.68 -11.90
N SER A 251 -25.99 -1.77 -12.78
CA SER A 251 -25.66 -2.05 -14.18
C SER A 251 -24.17 -2.31 -14.38
N ALA A 252 -23.46 -2.74 -13.32
CA ALA A 252 -22.18 -3.40 -13.47
C ALA A 252 -22.41 -4.70 -14.25
N GLN A 253 -22.21 -4.60 -15.56
CA GLN A 253 -22.05 -5.66 -16.53
C GLN A 253 -22.02 -7.05 -15.90
N THR A 254 -23.10 -7.81 -16.06
CA THR A 254 -23.07 -9.27 -16.03
C THR A 254 -22.24 -9.71 -17.24
N GLN A 255 -20.92 -9.52 -17.14
CA GLN A 255 -19.95 -10.27 -17.92
C GLN A 255 -20.34 -11.73 -17.71
N PRO A 256 -20.51 -12.54 -18.77
CA PRO A 256 -20.75 -13.97 -18.58
C PRO A 256 -19.60 -14.48 -17.72
N LEU A 257 -19.90 -15.07 -16.55
CA LEU A 257 -18.91 -15.71 -15.70
C LEU A 257 -18.11 -16.64 -16.61
N SER A 258 -16.90 -16.22 -17.01
CA SER A 258 -15.93 -17.09 -17.63
C SER A 258 -15.61 -18.11 -16.56
N SER A 259 -16.32 -19.25 -16.58
CA SER A 259 -16.21 -20.23 -15.52
C SER A 259 -14.78 -20.74 -15.54
N ILE A 260 -14.01 -20.29 -14.56
CA ILE A 260 -12.62 -20.67 -14.42
C ILE A 260 -12.57 -22.20 -14.35
N PRO A 261 -11.80 -22.86 -15.24
CA PRO A 261 -11.80 -24.31 -15.30
C PRO A 261 -11.23 -24.88 -13.99
N TYR A 262 -11.79 -26.01 -13.57
CA TYR A 262 -11.19 -26.77 -12.48
C TYR A 262 -9.82 -27.30 -12.89
N ILE A 263 -8.84 -27.11 -12.02
CA ILE A 263 -7.48 -27.63 -12.17
C ILE A 263 -7.26 -28.63 -11.03
N SER A 264 -6.97 -29.88 -11.40
CA SER A 264 -6.70 -30.95 -10.44
C SER A 264 -5.47 -30.63 -9.58
N GLY A 265 -5.55 -30.96 -8.29
CA GLY A 265 -4.46 -30.76 -7.34
C GLY A 265 -4.17 -29.30 -6.98
N LEU A 266 -4.98 -28.35 -7.45
CA LEU A 266 -4.81 -26.95 -7.10
C LEU A 266 -5.41 -26.67 -5.71
N TYR A 267 -4.56 -26.14 -4.81
CA TYR A 267 -4.87 -25.77 -3.43
C TYR A 267 -5.46 -26.90 -2.55
N PRO A 268 -4.82 -28.06 -2.45
CA PRO A 268 -5.33 -29.19 -1.67
C PRO A 268 -5.57 -28.84 -0.20
N GLN A 269 -4.78 -27.93 0.37
CA GLN A 269 -4.88 -27.50 1.76
C GLN A 269 -6.17 -26.75 2.09
N TYR A 270 -6.82 -26.09 1.11
CA TYR A 270 -8.05 -25.31 1.32
C TYR A 270 -9.32 -26.08 0.92
N ARG A 271 -9.19 -27.36 0.57
CA ARG A 271 -10.31 -28.21 0.15
C ARG A 271 -11.05 -28.87 1.31
N VAL A 272 -10.52 -28.79 2.52
CA VAL A 272 -11.10 -29.39 3.74
C VAL A 272 -11.80 -28.31 4.57
N GLY A 273 -12.98 -28.61 5.08
CA GLY A 273 -13.79 -27.72 5.92
C GLY A 273 -15.16 -27.41 5.33
N ALA A 274 -15.64 -26.18 5.55
CA ALA A 274 -16.91 -25.74 4.99
C ALA A 274 -16.82 -25.61 3.46
N ALA A 275 -17.75 -26.23 2.76
CA ALA A 275 -17.82 -26.19 1.30
C ALA A 275 -19.30 -26.18 0.84
N TYR A 276 -19.49 -26.00 -0.46
CA TYR A 276 -20.83 -26.01 -1.05
C TYR A 276 -20.80 -26.55 -2.48
N THR A 277 -21.94 -27.01 -2.98
CA THR A 277 -22.06 -27.49 -4.37
C THR A 277 -22.17 -26.33 -5.36
N LEU A 278 -21.44 -26.40 -6.47
CA LEU A 278 -21.52 -25.41 -7.54
C LEU A 278 -22.74 -25.66 -8.44
N ASN A 279 -22.96 -26.92 -8.79
CA ASN A 279 -24.04 -27.39 -9.64
C ASN A 279 -24.82 -28.50 -8.94
N ILE A 280 -25.89 -28.98 -9.57
CA ILE A 280 -26.57 -30.21 -9.12
C ILE A 280 -25.59 -31.38 -9.27
N THR A 281 -25.35 -32.10 -8.17
CA THR A 281 -24.32 -33.15 -8.11
C THR A 281 -24.79 -34.33 -7.30
N ASN A 282 -24.37 -35.52 -7.69
CA ASN A 282 -24.65 -36.73 -6.92
C ASN A 282 -23.55 -37.01 -5.89
N LEU A 283 -23.99 -37.51 -4.75
CA LEU A 283 -23.15 -38.10 -3.71
C LEU A 283 -23.04 -39.61 -4.00
N TYR A 284 -21.83 -40.12 -4.07
CA TYR A 284 -21.51 -41.49 -4.45
C TYR A 284 -21.04 -42.33 -3.25
N ALA A 285 -21.25 -43.64 -3.29
CA ALA A 285 -20.76 -44.55 -2.25
C ALA A 285 -19.24 -44.77 -2.34
N GLU A 286 -18.67 -44.68 -3.54
CA GLU A 286 -17.24 -44.87 -3.83
C GLU A 286 -16.72 -43.71 -4.70
N PRO A 287 -15.40 -43.48 -4.78
CA PRO A 287 -14.80 -42.44 -5.64
C PRO A 287 -14.84 -42.83 -7.12
N ASP A 288 -16.01 -43.21 -7.63
CA ASP A 288 -16.27 -43.49 -9.04
C ASP A 288 -17.65 -42.99 -9.46
N THR A 289 -17.72 -42.43 -10.67
CA THR A 289 -18.95 -41.96 -11.32
C THR A 289 -19.93 -43.06 -11.66
N GLN A 290 -19.47 -44.31 -11.83
CA GLN A 290 -20.32 -45.47 -12.10
C GLN A 290 -20.85 -46.13 -10.82
N SER A 291 -20.37 -45.70 -9.65
CA SER A 291 -20.80 -46.25 -8.37
C SER A 291 -22.22 -45.82 -8.01
N THR A 292 -22.80 -46.49 -7.02
CA THR A 292 -24.17 -46.22 -6.57
C THR A 292 -24.30 -44.80 -6.04
N SER A 293 -25.23 -44.01 -6.60
CA SER A 293 -25.55 -42.68 -6.09
C SER A 293 -26.42 -42.80 -4.83
N LEU A 294 -25.92 -42.30 -3.71
CA LEU A 294 -26.61 -42.28 -2.42
C LEU A 294 -27.71 -41.20 -2.39
N GLN A 295 -27.38 -39.99 -2.85
CA GLN A 295 -28.26 -38.84 -2.81
C GLN A 295 -27.89 -37.83 -3.91
N THR A 296 -28.87 -37.08 -4.41
CA THR A 296 -28.63 -35.92 -5.29
C THR A 296 -28.68 -34.63 -4.47
N MET A 297 -27.62 -33.83 -4.56
CA MET A 297 -27.48 -32.54 -3.91
C MET A 297 -27.81 -31.42 -4.91
N PRO A 298 -28.71 -30.48 -4.58
CA PRO A 298 -28.97 -29.33 -5.42
C PRO A 298 -27.76 -28.38 -5.44
N ALA A 299 -27.72 -27.47 -6.42
CA ALA A 299 -26.69 -26.42 -6.47
C ALA A 299 -26.78 -25.48 -5.26
N LEU A 300 -25.64 -24.93 -4.84
CA LEU A 300 -25.48 -24.03 -3.69
C LEU A 300 -25.94 -24.62 -2.36
N SER A 301 -25.90 -25.95 -2.23
CA SER A 301 -26.15 -26.62 -0.95
C SER A 301 -24.87 -26.75 -0.14
N GLU A 302 -24.96 -26.46 1.15
CA GLU A 302 -23.83 -26.51 2.07
C GLU A 302 -23.52 -27.95 2.48
N LEU A 303 -22.22 -28.24 2.57
CA LEU A 303 -21.68 -29.53 2.99
C LEU A 303 -20.35 -29.33 3.70
N GLU A 304 -19.86 -30.38 4.31
CA GLU A 304 -18.55 -30.39 4.94
C GLU A 304 -17.62 -31.32 4.17
N SER A 305 -16.50 -30.80 3.69
CA SER A 305 -15.45 -31.58 3.05
C SER A 305 -14.45 -32.08 4.10
N ILE A 306 -14.23 -33.39 4.10
CA ILE A 306 -13.42 -34.06 5.14
C ILE A 306 -12.00 -34.30 4.63
N GLN A 307 -11.87 -34.88 3.44
CA GLN A 307 -10.58 -35.29 2.89
C GLN A 307 -10.60 -35.29 1.37
N LEU A 308 -9.47 -34.90 0.77
CA LEU A 308 -9.21 -34.98 -0.66
C LEU A 308 -8.39 -36.23 -0.98
N GLN A 309 -8.84 -37.02 -1.96
CA GLN A 309 -8.12 -38.16 -2.53
C GLN A 309 -8.18 -38.07 -4.06
N GLY A 310 -7.08 -37.63 -4.67
CA GLY A 310 -7.06 -37.33 -6.11
C GLY A 310 -8.04 -36.20 -6.44
N ASP A 311 -8.98 -36.46 -7.35
CA ASP A 311 -10.06 -35.52 -7.73
C ASP A 311 -11.38 -35.77 -6.98
N TRP A 312 -11.35 -36.64 -5.97
CA TRP A 312 -12.52 -36.99 -5.18
C TRP A 312 -12.42 -36.44 -3.76
N LEU A 313 -13.52 -35.90 -3.27
CA LEU A 313 -13.67 -35.42 -1.90
C LEU A 313 -14.62 -36.35 -1.15
N THR A 314 -14.19 -36.81 0.02
CA THR A 314 -15.12 -37.35 1.01
C THR A 314 -15.84 -36.18 1.67
N VAL A 315 -17.16 -36.17 1.59
CA VAL A 315 -17.99 -35.10 2.11
C VAL A 315 -19.08 -35.64 3.03
N ARG A 316 -19.53 -34.81 3.95
CA ARG A 316 -20.69 -35.04 4.79
C ARG A 316 -21.80 -34.06 4.40
N TYR A 317 -22.92 -34.61 3.95
CA TYR A 317 -24.11 -33.86 3.57
C TYR A 317 -25.32 -34.38 4.32
N GLN A 318 -26.00 -33.52 5.09
CA GLN A 318 -27.19 -33.88 5.88
C GLN A 318 -27.02 -35.13 6.78
N GLY A 319 -25.79 -35.37 7.25
CA GLY A 319 -25.45 -36.54 8.09
C GLY A 319 -25.06 -37.81 7.31
N ILE A 320 -25.12 -37.80 5.98
CA ILE A 320 -24.68 -38.89 5.12
C ILE A 320 -23.25 -38.60 4.63
N ASN A 321 -22.37 -39.58 4.77
CA ASN A 321 -21.01 -39.51 4.24
C ASN A 321 -20.96 -40.16 2.86
N GLY A 322 -20.24 -39.55 1.94
CA GLY A 322 -20.01 -40.12 0.62
C GLY A 322 -18.95 -39.37 -0.17
N TRP A 323 -18.86 -39.68 -1.46
CA TRP A 323 -17.84 -39.16 -2.36
C TRP A 323 -18.46 -38.23 -3.40
N VAL A 324 -17.75 -37.15 -3.70
CA VAL A 324 -18.13 -36.20 -4.75
C VAL A 324 -16.89 -35.72 -5.49
N GLN A 325 -17.03 -35.39 -6.77
CA GLN A 325 -15.91 -34.86 -7.54
C GLN A 325 -15.60 -33.42 -7.11
N ALA A 326 -14.32 -33.14 -6.81
CA ALA A 326 -13.85 -31.85 -6.32
C ALA A 326 -14.17 -30.68 -7.28
N LYS A 327 -14.26 -30.95 -8.59
CA LYS A 327 -14.59 -29.95 -9.61
C LYS A 327 -15.97 -29.29 -9.43
N TYR A 328 -16.89 -29.97 -8.77
CA TYR A 328 -18.23 -29.44 -8.51
C TYR A 328 -18.39 -28.84 -7.11
N ILE A 329 -17.32 -28.81 -6.32
CA ILE A 329 -17.34 -28.29 -4.96
C ILE A 329 -16.62 -26.93 -4.92
N GLY A 330 -17.32 -25.94 -4.39
CA GLY A 330 -16.83 -24.60 -4.11
C GLY A 330 -16.13 -24.51 -2.75
N TYR A 331 -15.56 -23.35 -2.46
CA TYR A 331 -14.75 -23.11 -1.27
C TYR A 331 -15.51 -22.23 -0.26
N GLY A 332 -15.56 -22.66 1.00
CA GLY A 332 -16.19 -21.89 2.08
C GLY A 332 -17.69 -22.14 2.17
N THR A 333 -18.44 -21.18 2.71
CA THR A 333 -19.90 -21.32 2.89
C THR A 333 -20.66 -20.78 1.67
N ALA A 334 -21.81 -21.39 1.36
CA ALA A 334 -22.63 -20.95 0.23
C ALA A 334 -23.13 -19.51 0.41
N ASN A 335 -23.50 -19.15 1.64
CA ASN A 335 -23.97 -17.81 1.98
C ASN A 335 -22.88 -16.73 1.74
N GLN A 336 -21.64 -17.00 2.17
CA GLN A 336 -20.53 -16.08 1.95
C GLN A 336 -20.17 -15.96 0.46
N ALA A 337 -20.18 -17.08 -0.28
CA ALA A 337 -19.93 -17.07 -1.72
C ALA A 337 -20.99 -16.26 -2.49
N GLN A 338 -22.27 -16.36 -2.11
CA GLN A 338 -23.34 -15.56 -2.69
C GLN A 338 -23.19 -14.07 -2.37
N LYS A 339 -22.84 -13.71 -1.13
CA LYS A 339 -22.65 -12.31 -0.71
C LYS A 339 -21.48 -11.63 -1.41
N THR A 340 -20.37 -12.35 -1.57
CA THR A 340 -19.14 -11.82 -2.15
C THR A 340 -19.08 -11.97 -3.67
N GLY A 341 -19.97 -12.79 -4.25
CA GLY A 341 -19.90 -13.17 -5.66
C GLY A 341 -18.73 -14.12 -5.98
N CYS A 342 -18.03 -14.65 -4.97
CA CYS A 342 -16.95 -15.62 -5.14
C CYS A 342 -17.50 -17.03 -5.42
N ILE A 343 -18.27 -17.19 -6.50
CA ILE A 343 -18.85 -18.46 -6.92
C ILE A 343 -17.97 -19.11 -7.99
N GLY A 344 -17.64 -20.39 -7.80
CA GLY A 344 -16.91 -21.18 -8.79
C GLY A 344 -15.58 -21.68 -8.26
N GLN A 345 -14.64 -21.86 -9.18
CA GLN A 345 -13.26 -22.23 -8.84
C GLN A 345 -12.38 -20.97 -8.80
N PRO A 346 -11.42 -20.87 -7.86
CA PRO A 346 -10.59 -19.68 -7.66
C PRO A 346 -9.61 -19.42 -8.79
N GLY A 347 -9.19 -20.45 -9.53
CA GLY A 347 -8.18 -20.34 -10.58
C GLY A 347 -6.75 -20.21 -10.04
N LEU A 348 -5.83 -20.00 -10.97
CA LEU A 348 -4.43 -19.74 -10.62
C LEU A 348 -4.32 -18.35 -10.01
N ALA A 349 -3.59 -18.24 -8.90
CA ALA A 349 -3.28 -16.94 -8.32
C ALA A 349 -2.55 -16.06 -9.36
N PRO A 350 -2.83 -14.75 -9.42
CA PRO A 350 -2.14 -13.85 -10.32
C PRO A 350 -0.62 -13.87 -10.10
N LYS A 351 0.12 -13.50 -11.14
CA LYS A 351 1.58 -13.34 -11.03
C LYS A 351 1.92 -12.15 -10.15
N HIS A 352 3.12 -12.15 -9.58
CA HIS A 352 3.65 -10.96 -8.90
C HIS A 352 3.61 -9.75 -9.84
N GLY A 353 3.08 -8.63 -9.36
CA GLY A 353 2.92 -7.40 -10.13
C GLY A 353 1.74 -7.41 -11.11
N ALA A 354 0.92 -8.46 -11.13
CA ALA A 354 -0.25 -8.51 -12.01
C ALA A 354 -1.20 -7.34 -11.70
N LEU A 355 -1.53 -6.57 -12.74
CA LEU A 355 -2.52 -5.50 -12.70
C LEU A 355 -3.92 -6.11 -12.82
N LEU A 356 -4.78 -5.76 -11.86
CA LEU A 356 -6.19 -6.14 -11.80
C LEU A 356 -7.01 -4.86 -12.06
N GLY A 357 -7.70 -4.82 -13.18
CA GLY A 357 -8.36 -3.61 -13.68
C GLY A 357 -7.53 -2.91 -14.77
N ASP A 358 -7.82 -1.64 -15.03
CA ASP A 358 -7.13 -0.84 -16.03
C ASP A 358 -6.45 0.36 -15.36
N ALA A 359 -5.16 0.51 -15.63
CA ALA A 359 -4.34 1.59 -15.11
C ALA A 359 -3.31 1.97 -16.16
N GLN A 360 -3.48 3.16 -16.72
CA GLN A 360 -2.54 3.75 -17.68
C GLN A 360 -2.11 5.12 -17.19
N GLY A 361 -0.80 5.31 -17.13
CA GLY A 361 -0.19 6.52 -16.59
C GLY A 361 1.31 6.51 -16.75
N ASN A 362 1.94 7.58 -16.27
CA ASN A 362 3.39 7.79 -16.39
C ASN A 362 4.07 7.94 -15.03
N SER A 363 3.32 7.84 -13.93
CA SER A 363 3.86 7.97 -12.59
C SER A 363 4.52 6.67 -12.16
N ARG A 364 5.61 6.79 -11.39
CA ARG A 364 6.40 5.64 -10.93
C ARG A 364 6.08 5.33 -9.48
N LEU A 365 5.94 4.06 -9.16
CA LEU A 365 5.73 3.56 -7.81
C LEU A 365 6.73 2.44 -7.53
N ARG A 366 7.46 2.55 -6.43
CA ARG A 366 8.26 1.46 -5.85
C ARG A 366 7.54 0.95 -4.61
N ILE A 367 7.43 -0.36 -4.48
CA ILE A 367 6.81 -1.04 -3.35
C ILE A 367 7.87 -1.93 -2.72
N LEU A 368 8.17 -1.69 -1.46
CA LEU A 368 8.98 -2.56 -0.62
C LEU A 368 8.03 -3.42 0.22
N ASN A 369 7.68 -4.61 -0.29
CA ASN A 369 6.78 -5.51 0.42
C ASN A 369 7.55 -6.38 1.42
N GLN A 370 7.34 -6.15 2.71
CA GLN A 370 7.90 -6.95 3.80
C GLN A 370 6.86 -7.89 4.43
N LEU A 371 5.64 -7.93 3.89
CA LEU A 371 4.56 -8.78 4.40
C LEU A 371 4.90 -10.26 4.23
N PRO A 372 4.59 -11.11 5.24
CA PRO A 372 4.85 -12.55 5.17
C PRO A 372 3.84 -13.30 4.28
N GLN A 373 2.72 -12.67 3.91
CA GLN A 373 1.67 -13.26 3.09
C GLN A 373 1.54 -12.53 1.76
N HIS A 374 0.93 -13.20 0.78
CA HIS A 374 0.53 -12.57 -0.47
C HIS A 374 -0.47 -11.45 -0.18
N SER A 375 -0.38 -10.37 -0.96
CA SER A 375 -1.20 -9.19 -0.75
C SER A 375 -1.76 -8.65 -2.06
N LYS A 376 -2.87 -7.93 -1.96
CA LYS A 376 -3.48 -7.17 -3.03
C LYS A 376 -3.55 -5.71 -2.56
N LEU A 377 -2.90 -4.83 -3.31
CA LEU A 377 -2.92 -3.40 -3.05
C LEU A 377 -3.88 -2.73 -4.03
N THR A 378 -5.01 -2.22 -3.52
CA THR A 378 -6.04 -1.54 -4.31
C THR A 378 -5.87 -0.02 -4.21
N PHE A 379 -5.98 0.66 -5.36
CA PHE A 379 -5.89 2.09 -5.52
C PHE A 379 -7.29 2.65 -5.79
N GLU A 380 -7.87 3.30 -4.79
CA GLU A 380 -9.16 3.98 -4.91
C GLU A 380 -8.91 5.46 -5.20
N SER A 381 -9.30 5.93 -6.37
CA SER A 381 -9.08 7.33 -6.76
C SER A 381 -10.09 8.26 -6.08
N TYR A 382 -9.61 9.36 -5.49
CA TYR A 382 -10.49 10.43 -5.01
C TYR A 382 -11.15 11.21 -6.16
N ASP A 383 -10.58 11.13 -7.35
CA ASP A 383 -11.07 11.81 -8.56
C ASP A 383 -12.19 11.02 -9.26
N GLY A 384 -12.67 9.92 -8.65
CA GLY A 384 -13.77 9.11 -9.18
C GLY A 384 -13.39 8.18 -10.32
N ARG A 385 -12.10 7.95 -10.57
CA ARG A 385 -11.65 6.91 -11.53
C ARG A 385 -11.92 5.52 -10.99
N ALA A 386 -12.13 4.57 -11.90
CA ALA A 386 -12.29 3.16 -11.55
C ALA A 386 -11.07 2.68 -10.73
N PRO A 387 -11.30 1.95 -9.61
CA PRO A 387 -10.20 1.42 -8.83
C PRO A 387 -9.48 0.32 -9.61
N PHE A 388 -8.17 0.21 -9.37
CA PHE A 388 -7.36 -0.87 -9.87
C PHE A 388 -6.54 -1.45 -8.73
N SER A 389 -6.11 -2.70 -8.86
CA SER A 389 -5.32 -3.37 -7.83
C SER A 389 -4.06 -4.00 -8.42
N ILE A 390 -3.05 -4.17 -7.58
CA ILE A 390 -1.81 -4.86 -7.91
C ILE A 390 -1.66 -6.06 -6.99
N TYR A 391 -1.48 -7.24 -7.56
CA TYR A 391 -1.21 -8.45 -6.80
C TYR A 391 0.28 -8.57 -6.48
N LEU A 392 0.62 -8.82 -5.22
CA LEU A 392 1.99 -8.82 -4.72
C LEU A 392 2.29 -10.14 -4.01
N TYR A 393 3.49 -10.66 -4.24
CA TYR A 393 3.95 -11.85 -3.54
C TYR A 393 4.55 -11.46 -2.20
N ALA A 394 4.47 -12.38 -1.23
CA ALA A 394 5.05 -12.18 0.10
C ALA A 394 6.55 -11.87 0.00
N LYS A 395 7.02 -10.92 0.80
CA LYS A 395 8.43 -10.51 0.89
C LYS A 395 9.10 -10.15 -0.46
N GLN A 396 8.32 -9.74 -1.47
CA GLN A 396 8.85 -9.37 -2.80
C GLN A 396 8.57 -7.90 -3.12
N ALA A 397 9.64 -7.16 -3.41
CA ALA A 397 9.55 -5.77 -3.87
C ALA A 397 9.02 -5.70 -5.31
N TYR A 398 8.26 -4.64 -5.62
CA TYR A 398 7.68 -4.41 -6.93
C TYR A 398 7.91 -2.97 -7.39
N ALA A 399 7.99 -2.74 -8.71
CA ALA A 399 8.03 -1.40 -9.28
C ALA A 399 7.06 -1.28 -10.45
N ALA A 400 6.23 -0.24 -10.44
CA ALA A 400 5.28 0.08 -11.50
C ALA A 400 5.62 1.44 -12.12
N ASN A 401 5.46 1.56 -13.43
CA ASN A 401 5.66 2.79 -14.21
C ASN A 401 4.40 3.28 -14.93
N TYR A 402 3.26 2.64 -14.68
CA TYR A 402 1.98 2.87 -15.36
C TYR A 402 0.92 3.48 -14.43
N ILE A 403 1.32 4.04 -13.28
CA ILE A 403 0.36 4.58 -12.30
C ILE A 403 -0.23 5.88 -12.85
N PRO A 404 -1.57 6.00 -12.96
CA PRO A 404 -2.20 7.24 -13.39
C PRO A 404 -1.97 8.34 -12.37
N ARG A 405 -1.93 9.59 -12.83
CA ARG A 405 -1.82 10.74 -11.94
C ARG A 405 -3.11 10.97 -11.18
N GLY A 406 -3.01 11.30 -9.91
CA GLY A 406 -4.14 11.58 -9.03
C GLY A 406 -3.83 11.28 -7.57
N ASN A 407 -4.78 11.58 -6.71
CA ASN A 407 -4.74 11.22 -5.30
C ASN A 407 -5.50 9.91 -5.08
N TYR A 408 -4.88 8.98 -4.35
CA TYR A 408 -5.41 7.66 -4.12
C TYR A 408 -5.47 7.33 -2.64
N ARG A 409 -6.59 6.72 -2.24
CA ARG A 409 -6.68 5.94 -1.03
C ARG A 409 -6.20 4.53 -1.33
N LEU A 410 -5.25 4.05 -0.54
CA LEU A 410 -4.68 2.72 -0.71
C LEU A 410 -5.33 1.75 0.26
N VAL A 411 -5.81 0.63 -0.26
CA VAL A 411 -6.43 -0.44 0.52
C VAL A 411 -5.61 -1.71 0.32
N LEU A 412 -4.95 -2.15 1.38
CA LEU A 412 -4.14 -3.35 1.41
C LEU A 412 -4.98 -4.51 1.96
N GLU A 413 -5.05 -5.59 1.20
CA GLU A 413 -5.67 -6.85 1.62
C GLU A 413 -4.62 -7.96 1.61
N THR A 414 -4.52 -8.72 2.69
CA THR A 414 -3.72 -9.94 2.79
C THR A 414 -4.62 -11.13 3.06
N GLY A 415 -4.24 -12.33 2.58
CA GLY A 415 -5.04 -13.53 2.82
C GLY A 415 -4.45 -14.78 2.18
N SER A 416 -5.14 -15.91 2.36
CA SER A 416 -4.55 -17.25 2.15
C SER A 416 -4.94 -17.97 0.85
N LEU A 417 -5.97 -17.55 0.11
CA LEU A 417 -6.30 -18.11 -1.21
C LEU A 417 -6.91 -17.03 -2.10
N TYR A 418 -6.28 -16.65 -3.22
CA TYR A 418 -6.88 -15.66 -4.11
C TYR A 418 -7.94 -16.29 -5.03
N HIS A 419 -9.14 -15.73 -5.07
CA HIS A 419 -10.23 -16.16 -5.93
C HIS A 419 -10.44 -15.16 -7.08
N GLN A 420 -10.08 -15.59 -8.29
CA GLN A 420 -10.05 -14.72 -9.46
C GLN A 420 -11.44 -14.24 -9.91
N ALA A 421 -12.51 -15.00 -9.70
CA ALA A 421 -13.85 -14.56 -10.12
C ALA A 421 -14.35 -13.31 -9.39
N CYS A 422 -13.94 -13.12 -8.13
CA CYS A 422 -14.36 -12.00 -7.28
C CYS A 422 -13.19 -11.08 -6.91
N ASN A 423 -11.99 -11.37 -7.41
CA ASN A 423 -10.76 -10.64 -7.12
C ASN A 423 -10.47 -10.41 -5.61
N GLN A 424 -10.74 -11.41 -4.78
CA GLN A 424 -10.60 -11.32 -3.32
C GLN A 424 -9.91 -12.56 -2.75
N PHE A 425 -9.34 -12.42 -1.55
CA PHE A 425 -8.81 -13.56 -0.82
C PHE A 425 -9.94 -14.29 -0.07
N LEU A 426 -9.89 -15.61 -0.12
CA LEU A 426 -10.70 -16.54 0.64
C LEU A 426 -9.86 -17.15 1.75
N PHE A 427 -10.47 -17.32 2.92
CA PHE A 427 -9.91 -17.95 4.12
C PHE A 427 -8.79 -17.19 4.84
N ASN A 428 -8.78 -17.42 6.16
CA ASN A 428 -7.98 -16.75 7.19
C ASN A 428 -8.24 -15.25 7.27
N ASP A 429 -7.85 -14.64 8.39
CA ASP A 429 -8.07 -13.23 8.73
C ASP A 429 -7.68 -12.30 7.57
N THR A 430 -8.63 -12.03 6.68
CA THR A 430 -8.43 -11.09 5.58
C THR A 430 -8.33 -9.72 6.23
N THR A 431 -7.10 -9.33 6.56
CA THR A 431 -6.84 -8.03 7.15
C THR A 431 -6.88 -7.03 6.03
N GLN A 432 -7.92 -6.21 6.05
CA GLN A 432 -8.03 -5.04 5.20
C GLN A 432 -7.48 -3.85 5.99
N VAL A 433 -6.37 -3.30 5.51
CA VAL A 433 -5.71 -2.13 6.10
C VAL A 433 -5.81 -0.98 5.11
N ILE A 434 -6.37 0.14 5.56
CA ILE A 434 -6.36 1.39 4.81
C ILE A 434 -5.05 2.08 5.12
N LEU A 435 -4.23 2.32 4.10
CA LEU A 435 -2.96 3.03 4.24
C LEU A 435 -3.18 4.53 4.02
N ASP A 436 -2.16 5.32 4.35
CA ASP A 436 -2.15 6.76 4.12
C ASP A 436 -2.38 7.09 2.64
N PRO A 437 -3.12 8.17 2.35
CA PRO A 437 -3.37 8.58 0.97
C PRO A 437 -2.08 8.99 0.28
N VAL A 438 -1.95 8.63 -0.99
CA VAL A 438 -0.76 8.90 -1.82
C VAL A 438 -1.14 9.73 -3.03
N ASP A 439 -0.41 10.83 -3.24
CA ASP A 439 -0.57 11.71 -4.39
C ASP A 439 0.50 11.45 -5.45
N PHE A 440 0.05 11.19 -6.68
CA PHE A 440 0.87 10.98 -7.86
C PHE A 440 0.77 12.17 -8.83
N ALA A 441 1.18 13.37 -8.40
CA ALA A 441 1.08 14.58 -9.22
C ALA A 441 2.03 14.59 -10.44
N SER A 442 3.23 13.98 -10.35
CA SER A 442 4.17 13.69 -11.47
C SER A 442 5.50 13.09 -10.99
N THR A 443 5.50 12.43 -9.83
CA THR A 443 6.71 12.02 -9.11
C THR A 443 6.81 10.51 -8.98
N GLU A 444 8.03 10.05 -8.69
CA GLU A 444 8.26 8.70 -8.21
C GLU A 444 7.89 8.62 -6.73
N GLN A 445 7.04 7.66 -6.38
CA GLN A 445 6.65 7.38 -4.99
C GLN A 445 7.25 6.05 -4.53
N THR A 446 7.58 5.96 -3.24
CA THR A 446 8.03 4.72 -2.61
C THR A 446 7.12 4.38 -1.44
N LEU A 447 6.56 3.18 -1.46
CA LEU A 447 5.69 2.63 -0.43
C LEU A 447 6.38 1.46 0.25
N THR A 448 6.40 1.42 1.58
CA THR A 448 6.89 0.26 2.33
C THR A 448 5.69 -0.40 3.00
N LEU A 449 5.48 -1.69 2.73
CA LEU A 449 4.43 -2.49 3.35
C LEU A 449 5.06 -3.34 4.45
N THR A 450 4.76 -3.02 5.70
CA THR A 450 5.23 -3.74 6.88
C THR A 450 4.09 -4.58 7.47
N PRO A 451 4.42 -5.71 8.15
CA PRO A 451 3.43 -6.56 8.82
C PRO A 451 2.62 -5.84 9.88
#